data_AF-A0A5D9C3Q8-F1
#
_entry.id   AF-A0A5D9C3Q8-F1
#
_cell.length_a   1.000
_cell.length_b   1.000
_cell.length_c   1.000
_cell.angle_alpha   90.00
_cell.angle_beta   90.00
_cell.angle_gamma   90.00
#
_symmetry.space_group_name_H-M   'P 1'
#
loop_
_entity.id
_entity.type
_entity.pdbx_description
1 polymer ?
#
loop_
_entity_poly.entity_id
_entity_poly.type
_entity_poly.pdbx_seq_one_letter_code
_entity_poly.pdbx_strand_id
1 'polypeptide(L)' 'MNDRCRICTTNDLDRLAAEIAEKMWAYAAKGTGDDAPFEKAGAHWEITFRQYARAFIDVVRSSHG' A
#
# COMPACT_ATOMS: atom_id res chain seq x y z
N MET A 1 5.82 12.96 -28.36
CA MET A 1 6.61 12.23 -27.34
C MET A 1 6.06 12.64 -25.99
N ASN A 2 5.26 11.78 -25.36
CA ASN A 2 4.77 12.01 -24.00
C ASN A 2 5.80 11.39 -23.07
N ASP A 3 6.80 12.18 -22.66
CA ASP A 3 7.72 11.77 -21.61
C ASP A 3 6.90 11.58 -20.34
N ARG A 4 6.55 10.32 -20.05
CA ARG A 4 5.90 9.96 -18.78
C ARG A 4 6.88 10.34 -17.68
N CYS A 5 6.55 11.41 -16.95
CA CYS A 5 7.30 11.85 -15.79
C CYS A 5 7.48 10.66 -14.82
N ARG A 6 8.68 10.07 -14.78
CA ARG A 6 9.00 8.90 -13.95
C ARG A 6 8.76 9.16 -12.46
N ILE A 7 9.01 10.39 -12.01
CA ILE A 7 8.77 10.84 -10.64
C ILE A 7 7.26 10.86 -10.34
N CYS A 8 6.45 11.35 -11.27
CA CYS A 8 5.00 11.41 -11.13
C CYS A 8 4.41 9.99 -11.02
N THR A 9 4.83 9.07 -11.89
CA THR A 9 4.42 7.65 -11.80
C THR A 9 4.89 7.00 -10.51
N THR A 10 6.06 7.35 -9.98
CA THR A 10 6.55 6.82 -8.69
C THR A 10 5.71 7.34 -7.53
N ASN A 11 5.37 8.63 -7.54
CA ASN A 11 4.48 9.24 -6.54
C ASN A 11 3.08 8.61 -6.56
N ASP A 12 2.54 8.32 -7.74
CA ASP A 12 1.25 7.65 -7.89
C ASP A 12 1.28 6.24 -7.31
N LEU A 13 2.37 5.50 -7.51
CA LEU A 13 2.55 4.15 -6.97
C LEU A 13 2.73 4.16 -5.45
N ASP A 14 3.47 5.11 -4.90
CA ASP A 14 3.63 5.24 -3.46
C ASP A 14 2.31 5.63 -2.78
N ARG A 15 1.53 6.52 -3.40
CA ARG A 15 0.18 6.84 -2.94
C ARG A 15 -0.74 5.62 -3.01
N LEU A 16 -0.75 4.90 -4.13
CA LEU A 16 -1.55 3.68 -4.27
C LEU A 16 -1.16 2.62 -3.23
N ALA A 17 0.14 2.45 -2.97
CA ALA A 17 0.61 1.52 -1.96
C ALA A 17 0.15 1.93 -0.55
N ALA A 18 0.11 3.21 -0.23
CA ALA A 18 -0.44 3.70 1.04
C ALA A 18 -1.94 3.38 1.18
N GLU A 19 -2.74 3.67 0.15
CA GLU A 19 -4.19 3.40 0.15
C GLU A 19 -4.50 1.90 0.27
N ILE A 20 -3.69 1.03 -0.35
CA ILE A 20 -3.81 -0.43 -0.21
C ILE A 20 -3.43 -0.88 1.20
N ALA A 21 -2.35 -0.34 1.75
CA ALA A 21 -1.87 -0.68 3.09
C ALA A 21 -2.92 -0.36 4.16
N GLU A 22 -3.59 0.80 4.07
CA GLU A 22 -4.70 1.18 4.95
C GLU A 22 -5.86 0.17 4.90
N LYS A 23 -6.22 -0.30 3.70
CA LYS A 23 -7.27 -1.32 3.53
C LYS A 23 -6.88 -2.67 4.13
N MET A 24 -5.61 -3.07 3.96
CA MET A 24 -5.09 -4.29 4.56
C MET A 24 -5.13 -4.22 6.09
N TRP A 25 -4.73 -3.09 6.67
CA TRP A 25 -4.85 -2.87 8.11
C TRP A 25 -6.30 -2.91 8.57
N ALA A 26 -7.20 -2.18 7.91
CA ALA A 26 -8.62 -2.18 8.26
C ALA A 26 -9.27 -3.57 8.20
N TYR A 27 -8.74 -4.48 7.38
CA TYR A 27 -9.14 -5.88 7.36
C TYR A 27 -8.53 -6.67 8.54
N ALA A 28 -7.22 -6.54 8.78
CA ALA A 28 -6.53 -7.24 9.85
C ALA A 28 -7.01 -6.83 11.24
N ALA A 29 -7.21 -5.52 11.46
CA ALA A 29 -7.65 -4.90 12.71
C ALA A 29 -8.96 -5.53 13.23
N LYS A 30 -9.92 -5.77 12.32
CA LYS A 30 -11.19 -6.47 12.63
C LYS A 30 -11.02 -7.84 13.28
N GLY A 31 -9.95 -8.57 12.96
CA GLY A 31 -9.66 -9.89 13.53
C GLY A 31 -8.94 -9.84 14.88
N THR A 32 -8.40 -8.69 15.26
CA THR A 32 -7.59 -8.50 16.48
C THR A 32 -8.35 -7.80 17.61
N GLY A 33 -9.52 -7.23 17.32
CA GLY A 33 -10.24 -6.35 18.24
C GLY A 33 -9.62 -4.96 18.37
N ASP A 34 -8.55 -4.69 17.63
CA ASP A 34 -7.95 -3.37 17.47
C ASP A 34 -8.80 -2.56 16.47
N ASP A 35 -9.19 -1.35 16.85
CA ASP A 35 -9.90 -0.38 16.01
C ASP A 35 -9.06 0.86 15.71
N ALA A 36 -7.77 0.84 16.08
CA ALA A 36 -6.88 1.95 15.86
C ALA A 36 -6.78 2.26 14.35
N PRO A 37 -6.76 3.54 13.96
CA PRO A 37 -6.47 3.93 12.59
C PRO A 37 -5.05 3.48 12.20
N PHE A 38 -4.79 3.33 10.89
CA PHE A 38 -3.54 2.75 10.40
C PHE A 38 -2.29 3.51 10.87
N GLU A 39 -2.38 4.84 10.98
CA GLU A 39 -1.32 5.72 11.49
C GLU A 39 -1.02 5.51 12.99
N LYS A 40 -1.86 4.74 13.68
CA LYS A 40 -1.69 4.33 15.08
C LYS A 40 -1.44 2.83 15.24
N ALA A 41 -1.43 2.06 14.15
CA ALA A 41 -1.08 0.64 14.18
C ALA A 41 0.38 0.44 14.65
N GLY A 42 1.19 1.49 14.63
CA GLY A 42 2.60 1.45 15.03
C GLY A 42 3.51 1.12 13.86
N ALA A 43 4.77 1.56 13.98
CA ALA A 43 5.72 1.57 12.88
C ALA A 43 5.93 0.18 12.23
N HIS A 44 5.85 -0.90 13.01
CA HIS A 44 5.98 -2.25 12.48
C HIS A 44 4.88 -2.59 11.47
N TRP A 45 3.61 -2.36 11.82
CA TRP A 45 2.48 -2.67 10.96
C TRP A 45 2.41 -1.71 9.77
N GLU A 46 2.74 -0.43 9.97
CA GLU A 46 2.85 0.52 8.86
C GLU A 46 3.85 0.09 7.78
N ILE A 47 5.06 -0.29 8.19
CA ILE A 47 6.11 -0.75 7.27
C ILE A 47 5.67 -2.05 6.60
N THR A 48 5.14 -3.00 7.38
CA THR A 48 4.75 -4.33 6.89
C THR A 48 3.66 -4.23 5.82
N PHE A 49 2.58 -3.51 6.08
CA PHE A 49 1.48 -3.39 5.11
C PHE A 49 1.86 -2.57 3.88
N ARG A 50 2.73 -1.55 4.01
CA ARG A 50 3.27 -0.83 2.84
C ARG A 50 4.15 -1.72 1.96
N GLN A 51 4.95 -2.61 2.56
CA GLN A 51 5.76 -3.57 1.80
C GLN A 51 4.88 -4.58 1.05
N TYR A 52 3.84 -5.12 1.71
CA TYR A 52 2.88 -6.01 1.05
C TYR A 52 2.12 -5.31 -0.06
N ALA A 53 1.70 -4.06 0.13
CA ALA A 53 1.03 -3.28 -0.89
C ALA A 53 1.89 -3.09 -2.15
N ARG A 54 3.18 -2.79 -1.98
CA ARG A 54 4.13 -2.68 -3.11
C ARG A 54 4.29 -4.01 -3.85
N ALA A 55 4.51 -5.10 -3.11
CA ALA A 55 4.63 -6.43 -3.70
C ALA A 55 3.36 -6.84 -4.47
N PHE A 56 2.18 -6.53 -3.92
CA PHE A 56 0.90 -6.76 -4.59
C PHE A 56 0.77 -5.99 -5.90
N ILE A 57 1.13 -4.70 -5.91
CA ILE A 57 1.13 -3.88 -7.12
C ILE A 57 2.02 -4.51 -8.20
N ASP A 58 3.21 -4.99 -7.83
CA ASP A 58 4.13 -5.64 -8.77
C ASP A 58 3.51 -6.92 -9.36
N VAL A 59 2.89 -7.78 -8.54
CA VAL A 59 2.20 -9.00 -9.00
C VAL A 59 1.07 -8.68 -9.97
N VAL A 60 0.23 -7.69 -9.65
CA VAL A 60 -0.90 -7.28 -10.50
C VAL A 60 -0.39 -6.73 -11.83
N ARG A 61 0.66 -5.91 -11.82
CA ARG A 61 1.27 -5.38 -13.05
C ARG A 61 1.88 -6.46 -13.92
N SER A 62 2.53 -7.47 -13.33
CA SER A 62 3.07 -8.61 -14.06
C SER A 62 2.00 -9.55 -14.63
N SER A 63 0.82 -9.59 -14.01
CA SER A 63 -0.29 -10.47 -14.41
C SER A 63 -1.22 -9.86 -15.49
N HIS A 64 -1.15 -8.53 -15.67
CA HIS A 64 -1.90 -7.77 -16.68
C HIS A 64 -1.00 -7.12 -17.74
N GLY A 65 0.24 -7.61 -17.89
CA GLY A 65 1.23 -7.17 -18.87
C GLY A 65 1.20 -7.99 -20.16
#